data_AF-A0A660SGV5-F1
#
_entry.id   AF-A0A660SGV5-F1
#
_cell.length_a   1.000
_cell.length_b   1.000
_cell.length_c   1.000
_cell.angle_alpha   90.00
_cell.angle_beta   90.00
_cell.angle_gamma   90.00
#
_symmetry.space_group_name_H-M   'P 1'
#
loop_
_entity.id
_entity.type
_entity.pdbx_description
1 polymer ?
#
loop_
_entity_poly.entity_id
_entity_poly.type
_entity_poly.pdbx_seq_one_letter_code
_entity_poly.pdbx_strand_id
1 'polypeptide(L)' 'MSADGQINAQQSLESFFDQHAVFTVDEVDRFLTRFRTGNRNTRKSLLAYYKKRGRIVSVRRGLYGVVPRGAEPGKY' A
#
# COMPACT_ATOMS: atom_id res chain seq x y z
N MET A 1 -10.80 -9.24 -26.76
CA MET A 1 -10.88 -10.19 -25.63
C MET A 1 -9.46 -10.35 -25.11
N SER A 2 -9.00 -9.41 -24.29
CA SER A 2 -7.64 -9.43 -23.76
C SER A 2 -7.60 -10.31 -22.53
N ALA A 3 -6.84 -11.39 -22.66
CA ALA A 3 -6.47 -12.29 -21.58
C ALA A 3 -5.53 -11.55 -20.63
N ASP A 4 -6.09 -10.89 -19.60
CA ASP A 4 -5.30 -10.44 -18.46
C ASP A 4 -5.37 -11.51 -17.38
N GLY A 5 -4.21 -12.15 -17.20
CA GLY A 5 -4.01 -13.41 -16.52
C GLY A 5 -4.56 -13.46 -15.10
N GLN A 6 -4.95 -14.68 -14.73
CA GLN A 6 -5.22 -15.15 -13.38
C GLN A 6 -4.43 -14.39 -12.29
N ILE A 7 -5.10 -13.48 -11.59
CA ILE A 7 -4.66 -12.93 -10.30
C ILE A 7 -4.90 -13.94 -9.17
N ASN A 8 -4.35 -15.14 -9.29
CA ASN A 8 -4.12 -16.01 -8.13
C ASN A 8 -2.75 -15.65 -7.54
N ALA A 9 -2.64 -14.46 -6.97
CA ALA A 9 -1.51 -14.10 -6.11
C ALA A 9 -2.04 -13.94 -4.69
N GLN A 10 -1.35 -14.54 -3.73
CA GLN A 10 -1.50 -14.13 -2.34
C GLN A 10 -1.42 -12.60 -2.28
N GLN A 11 -2.51 -11.96 -1.87
CA GLN A 11 -2.76 -10.54 -2.07
C GLN A 11 -1.58 -9.70 -1.54
N SER A 12 -0.84 -9.09 -2.47
CA SER A 12 0.38 -8.34 -2.17
C SER A 12 0.05 -6.88 -1.81
N LEU A 13 0.91 -6.24 -1.02
CA LEU A 13 0.76 -4.82 -0.68
C LEU A 13 0.84 -3.91 -1.92
N GLU A 14 1.54 -4.34 -2.98
CA GLU A 14 1.60 -3.57 -4.21
C GLU A 14 0.24 -3.53 -4.91
N SER A 15 -0.45 -4.66 -4.98
CA SER A 15 -1.81 -4.75 -5.53
C SER A 15 -2.80 -3.89 -4.72
N PHE A 16 -2.64 -3.86 -3.38
CA PHE A 16 -3.42 -2.96 -2.53
C PHE A 16 -3.17 -1.49 -2.88
N PHE A 17 -1.90 -1.09 -3.07
CA PHE A 17 -1.57 0.28 -3.43
C PHE A 17 -2.07 0.69 -4.83
N ASP A 18 -2.12 -0.23 -5.77
CA ASP A 18 -2.65 0.04 -7.11
C ASP A 18 -4.19 0.17 -7.12
N GLN A 19 -4.88 -0.49 -6.18
CA GLN A 19 -6.33 -0.36 -6.00
C GLN A 19 -6.74 0.82 -5.09
N HIS A 20 -5.86 1.23 -4.17
CA HIS A 20 -6.12 2.27 -3.18
C HIS A 20 -5.13 3.43 -3.28
N ALA A 21 -5.44 4.42 -4.12
CA ALA A 21 -4.62 5.62 -4.28
C ALA A 21 -4.45 6.42 -2.97
N VAL A 22 -5.44 6.36 -2.07
CA VAL A 22 -5.39 6.94 -0.72
C VAL A 22 -5.95 5.90 0.24
N PHE A 23 -5.26 5.68 1.36
CA PHE A 23 -5.65 4.69 2.35
C PHE A 23 -5.35 5.14 3.78
N THR A 24 -6.08 4.57 4.72
CA THR A 24 -5.92 4.74 6.16
C THR A 24 -5.08 3.62 6.76
N VAL A 25 -4.53 3.86 7.95
CA VAL A 25 -3.82 2.82 8.71
C VAL A 25 -4.72 1.62 8.98
N ASP A 26 -6.01 1.85 9.25
CA ASP A 26 -6.98 0.79 9.54
C ASP A 26 -7.29 -0.06 8.32
N GLU A 27 -7.31 0.51 7.11
CA GLU A 27 -7.49 -0.25 5.88
C GLU A 27 -6.32 -1.20 5.60
N VAL A 28 -5.09 -0.72 5.78
CA VAL A 28 -3.90 -1.58 5.69
C VAL A 28 -3.89 -2.64 6.79
N ASP A 29 -4.34 -2.30 8.00
CA ASP A 29 -4.41 -3.25 9.11
C ASP A 29 -5.41 -4.37 8.83
N ARG A 30 -6.59 -4.04 8.29
CA ARG A 30 -7.59 -5.02 7.85
C ARG A 30 -7.07 -5.89 6.71
N PHE A 31 -6.42 -5.30 5.72
CA PHE A 31 -5.80 -6.04 4.62
C PHE A 31 -4.73 -7.01 5.13
N LEU A 32 -3.82 -6.53 5.99
CA LEU A 32 -2.77 -7.34 6.58
C LEU A 32 -3.34 -8.46 7.44
N THR A 33 -4.37 -8.21 8.26
CA THR A 33 -5.01 -9.23 9.09
C THR A 33 -5.70 -10.31 8.25
N ARG A 34 -6.23 -9.95 7.08
CA ARG A 34 -6.92 -10.85 6.17
C ARG A 34 -5.97 -11.73 5.35
N PHE A 35 -4.80 -11.22 4.98
CA PHE A 35 -3.91 -11.87 4.01
C PHE A 35 -2.51 -12.23 4.55
N ARG A 36 -2.15 -11.77 5.76
CA ARG A 36 -0.88 -12.04 6.45
C ARG A 36 -1.14 -12.26 7.95
N THR A 37 -0.18 -12.84 8.66
CA THR A 37 -0.20 -12.88 10.13
C THR A 37 0.09 -11.46 10.64
N GLY A 38 -0.97 -10.70 10.91
CA GLY A 38 -0.92 -9.28 11.25
C GLY A 38 -0.27 -9.00 12.60
N ASN A 39 1.06 -8.84 12.62
CA ASN A 39 1.75 -8.25 13.76
C ASN A 39 1.82 -6.72 13.58
N ARG A 40 1.35 -5.95 14.58
CA ARG A 40 1.39 -4.47 14.58
C ARG A 40 2.79 -3.90 14.35
N ASN A 41 3.83 -4.61 14.80
CA ASN A 41 5.22 -4.21 14.56
C ASN A 41 5.57 -4.29 13.08
N THR A 42 5.09 -5.33 12.39
CA THR A 42 5.27 -5.49 10.94
C THR A 42 4.59 -4.36 10.17
N ARG A 43 3.41 -3.89 10.61
CA ARG A 43 2.72 -2.75 9.99
C ARG A 43 3.56 -1.46 10.01
N LYS A 44 4.10 -1.09 11.18
CA LYS A 44 4.92 0.11 11.32
C LYS A 44 6.16 0.04 10.43
N SER A 45 6.86 -1.09 10.44
CA SER A 45 8.05 -1.32 9.62
C SER A 45 7.73 -1.28 8.12
N LEU A 46 6.59 -1.84 7.70
CA LEU A 46 6.14 -1.78 6.30
C LEU A 46 5.81 -0.36 5.84
N LEU A 47 5.03 0.39 6.62
CA LEU A 47 4.71 1.78 6.30
C LEU A 47 5.99 2.62 6.23
N ALA A 48 6.92 2.44 7.16
CA ALA A 48 8.21 3.13 7.14
C ALA A 48 9.04 2.75 5.91
N TYR A 49 9.07 1.47 5.54
CA TYR A 49 9.77 0.96 4.36
C TYR A 49 9.23 1.59 3.07
N TYR A 50 7.90 1.55 2.84
CA TYR A 50 7.30 2.11 1.64
C TYR A 50 7.36 3.64 1.60
N LYS A 51 7.31 4.29 2.77
CA LYS A 51 7.53 5.73 2.89
C LYS A 51 8.95 6.11 2.51
N LYS A 52 9.96 5.39 3.00
CA LYS A 52 11.37 5.60 2.65
C LYS A 52 11.62 5.40 1.15
N ARG A 53 10.90 4.47 0.52
CA ARG A 53 10.98 4.19 -0.91
C ARG A 53 10.22 5.22 -1.77
N GLY A 54 9.56 6.20 -1.16
CA GLY A 54 8.75 7.19 -1.87
C GLY A 54 7.46 6.64 -2.47
N ARG A 55 7.08 5.39 -2.14
CA ARG A 55 5.88 4.73 -2.69
C ARG A 55 4.61 5.20 -1.99
N ILE A 56 4.73 5.66 -0.73
CA ILE A 56 3.62 6.26 0.01
C ILE A 56 4.06 7.57 0.66
N VAL A 57 3.15 8.52 0.74
CA VAL A 57 3.34 9.82 1.40
C VAL A 57 2.33 9.97 2.53
N SER A 58 2.77 10.56 3.64
CA SER A 58 1.85 10.88 4.75
C SER A 58 1.11 12.16 4.40
N VAL A 59 -0.20 12.07 4.17
CA VAL A 59 -1.05 13.25 3.88
C VAL A 59 -1.44 13.94 5.18
N ARG A 60 -1.87 13.16 6.18
CA ARG A 60 -2.13 13.60 7.56
C ARG A 60 -1.99 12.43 8.53
N ARG A 61 -2.13 12.67 9.84
CA ARG A 61 -2.07 11.60 10.85
C ARG A 61 -3.09 10.51 10.51
N GLY A 62 -2.60 9.30 10.28
CA GLY A 62 -3.43 8.12 9.97
C GLY A 62 -3.87 7.98 8.51
N LEU A 63 -3.52 8.93 7.63
CA LEU A 63 -3.88 8.92 6.21
C LEU A 63 -2.64 8.98 5.32
N TYR A 64 -2.57 8.06 4.36
CA TYR A 64 -1.46 7.92 3.43
C TYR A 64 -1.97 7.96 2.00
N GLY A 65 -1.20 8.63 1.13
CA GLY A 65 -1.38 8.59 -0.32
C GLY A 65 -0.36 7.66 -0.95
N VAL A 66 -0.77 6.88 -1.94
CA VAL A 66 0.12 6.10 -2.80
C VAL A 66 0.65 7.01 -3.90
N VAL A 67 1.95 6.94 -4.13
CA VAL A 67 2.60 7.58 -5.28
C VAL A 67 2.65 6.55 -6.40
N PRO A 68 1.84 6.65 -7.47
CA PRO A 68 1.84 5.67 -8.56
C PRO A 68 3.23 5.54 -9.18
N ARG A 69 3.55 4.35 -9.69
CA ARG A 69 4.84 4.10 -10.34
C ARG A 69 4.99 5.05 -11.52
N GLY A 70 6.03 5.89 -11.50
CA GLY A 70 6.26 6.93 -12.52
C GLY A 70 5.85 8.35 -12.10
N ALA A 71 5.16 8.52 -10.97
CA ALA A 71 4.97 9.83 -10.36
C ALA A 71 6.13 10.14 -9.40
N GLU A 72 6.74 11.32 -9.53
CA GLU A 72 7.77 11.77 -8.59
C GLU A 72 7.10 12.38 -7.34
N PRO A 73 7.42 11.92 -6.13
CA PRO A 73 6.94 12.55 -4.91
C PRO A 73 7.59 13.94 -4.76
N GLY A 74 6.79 15.00 -4.88
CA GLY A 74 7.25 16.37 -4.61
C GLY A 74 7.27 17.32 -5.81
N LYS A 75 6.69 16.94 -6.96
CA LYS A 75 6.35 17.90 -8.03
C LYS A 75 4.85 18.09 -8.13
N TYR A 76 4.34 19.10 -7.43
CA TYR A 76 3.10 19.80 -7.77
C TYR A 76 3.42 21.29 -7.87
#